data_AF-A0A7Y3I3G1-F1
#
_entry.id   AF-A0A7Y3I3G1-F1
#
_cell.length_a   1.000
_cell.length_b   1.000
_cell.length_c   1.000
_cell.angle_alpha   90.00
_cell.angle_beta   90.00
_cell.angle_gamma   90.00
#
_symmetry.space_group_name_H-M   'P 1'
#
loop_
_entity.id
_entity.type
_entity.pdbx_description
1 polymer ?
#
loop_
_entity_poly.entity_id
_entity_poly.type
_entity_poly.pdbx_seq_one_letter_code
_entity_poly.pdbx_strand_id
1 'polypeptide(L)'
;MTQISDLVPARLCLEDGTIFRGRSFSVPAGHTRTGEVVFNTSMTGYQEALTDPSYAGQILCMTATQIGNYGVCPEDEEAAAPTVAGFVVRESARLRSNQRAEADLGDWLAAAGVPAIEGIDTRALVRRLRERGSLRGVVSTDATLDDATLRAQARSLPAMTGQNLAESVSPKDRGVWDETLGDWRPLVMA
;
A
#
# COMPACT_ATOMS: atom_id res chain seq x y z
N MET A 1 17.85 -5.66 -14.01
CA MET A 1 17.98 -5.87 -12.55
C MET A 1 18.31 -4.53 -11.92
N THR A 2 17.35 -3.91 -11.24
CA THR A 2 17.53 -2.62 -10.57
C THR A 2 18.54 -2.78 -9.44
N GLN A 3 19.65 -2.06 -9.49
CA GLN A 3 20.64 -2.07 -8.40
C GLN A 3 20.09 -1.23 -7.24
N ILE A 4 20.48 -1.55 -6.00
CA ILE A 4 20.05 -0.83 -4.79
C ILE A 4 20.36 0.68 -4.84
N SER A 5 21.38 1.07 -5.61
CA SER A 5 21.80 2.45 -5.85
C SER A 5 20.84 3.27 -6.72
N ASP A 6 19.94 2.61 -7.46
CA ASP A 6 19.08 3.26 -8.46
C ASP A 6 17.70 3.61 -7.91
N LEU A 7 17.42 3.22 -6.65
CA LEU A 7 16.12 3.44 -6.03
C LEU A 7 15.98 4.87 -5.53
N VAL A 8 14.84 5.48 -5.85
CA VAL A 8 14.53 6.87 -5.53
C VAL A 8 14.37 7.03 -4.02
N PRO A 9 15.04 8.01 -3.37
CA PRO A 9 14.82 8.30 -1.97
C PRO A 9 13.36 8.62 -1.67
N ALA A 10 12.83 8.06 -0.59
CA ALA A 10 11.44 8.26 -0.19
C ALA A 10 11.32 8.49 1.32
N ARG A 11 10.22 9.16 1.71
CA ARG A 11 9.91 9.48 3.10
C ARG A 11 8.47 9.12 3.43
N LEU A 12 8.26 8.58 4.61
CA LEU A 12 6.96 8.55 5.28
C LEU A 12 7.01 9.55 6.45
N CYS A 13 6.21 10.60 6.38
CA CYS A 13 6.09 11.62 7.42
C CYS A 13 4.74 11.49 8.13
N LEU A 14 4.74 11.45 9.45
CA LEU A 14 3.54 11.36 10.28
C LEU A 14 3.19 12.71 10.91
N GLU A 15 1.91 12.92 11.21
CA GLU A 15 1.41 14.16 11.83
C GLU A 15 2.04 14.51 13.19
N ASP A 16 2.51 13.49 13.92
CA ASP A 16 3.20 13.65 15.20
C ASP A 16 4.64 14.18 15.05
N GLY A 17 5.15 14.22 13.81
CA GLY A 17 6.49 14.67 13.45
C GLY A 17 7.50 13.54 13.26
N THR A 18 7.10 12.29 13.38
CA THR A 18 7.98 11.14 13.08
C THR A 18 8.21 11.06 11.58
N ILE A 19 9.46 10.79 11.19
CA ILE A 19 9.86 10.65 9.80
C ILE A 19 10.63 9.35 9.65
N PHE A 20 10.14 8.52 8.74
CA PHE A 20 10.84 7.32 8.30
C PHE A 20 11.40 7.56 6.90
N ARG A 21 12.69 7.25 6.74
CA ARG A 21 13.40 7.40 5.47
C ARG A 21 13.59 6.02 4.87
N GLY A 22 13.29 5.90 3.59
CA GLY A 22 13.36 4.65 2.84
C GLY A 22 13.61 4.94 1.38
N ARG A 23 13.23 3.99 0.53
CA ARG A 23 13.39 4.09 -0.92
C ARG A 23 12.10 3.68 -1.60
N SER A 24 11.74 4.39 -2.66
CA SER A 24 10.63 4.01 -3.52
C SER A 24 11.02 2.78 -4.32
N PHE A 25 10.13 1.79 -4.40
CA PHE A 25 10.25 0.66 -5.31
C PHE A 25 9.12 0.61 -6.35
N SER A 26 8.29 1.66 -6.42
CA SER A 26 7.23 1.80 -7.42
C SER A 26 7.40 3.10 -8.22
N VAL A 27 6.82 4.20 -7.75
CA VAL A 27 6.76 5.47 -8.49
C VAL A 27 8.13 6.16 -8.54
N PRO A 28 8.42 6.93 -9.62
CA PRO A 28 9.65 7.70 -9.72
C PRO A 28 9.65 8.93 -8.79
N ALA A 29 10.71 9.73 -8.84
CA ALA A 29 10.83 10.96 -8.06
C ALA A 29 9.68 11.94 -8.33
N GLY A 30 9.36 12.79 -7.35
CA GLY A 30 8.36 13.86 -7.50
C GLY A 30 6.91 13.45 -7.20
N HIS A 31 6.67 12.27 -6.62
CA HIS A 31 5.34 11.80 -6.25
C HIS A 31 5.09 12.01 -4.77
N THR A 32 3.90 12.49 -4.42
CA THR A 32 3.45 12.63 -3.04
C THR A 32 2.00 12.19 -2.90
N ARG A 33 1.72 11.34 -1.92
CA ARG A 33 0.38 10.90 -1.54
C ARG A 33 0.19 11.02 -0.05
N THR A 34 -1.07 11.17 0.33
CA THR A 34 -1.48 11.43 1.70
C THR A 34 -2.55 10.44 2.11
N GLY A 35 -2.58 10.05 3.37
CA GLY A 35 -3.61 9.16 3.87
C GLY A 35 -3.48 8.90 5.37
N GLU A 36 -4.39 8.09 5.89
CA GLU A 36 -4.28 7.57 7.25
C GLU A 36 -3.37 6.33 7.25
N VAL A 37 -2.36 6.32 8.11
CA VAL A 37 -1.39 5.23 8.19
C VAL A 37 -1.93 4.14 9.11
N VAL A 38 -2.06 2.94 8.55
CA VAL A 38 -2.55 1.74 9.23
C VAL A 38 -1.55 0.61 9.08
N PHE A 39 -1.73 -0.49 9.81
CA PHE A 39 -0.89 -1.68 9.66
C PHE A 39 -1.72 -2.95 9.55
N ASN A 40 -1.17 -3.93 8.84
CA ASN A 40 -1.75 -5.26 8.69
C ASN A 40 -0.74 -6.35 9.08
N THR A 41 -1.20 -7.30 9.90
CA THR A 41 -0.40 -8.41 10.44
C THR A 41 -0.36 -9.66 9.57
N SER A 42 -1.07 -9.67 8.44
CA SER A 42 -1.03 -10.75 7.48
C SER A 42 0.39 -10.96 6.95
N MET A 43 0.80 -12.23 6.87
CA MET A 43 2.11 -12.62 6.34
C MET A 43 2.09 -12.91 4.85
N THR A 44 0.90 -13.09 4.29
CA THR A 44 0.59 -13.34 2.89
C THR A 44 -0.66 -12.53 2.52
N GLY A 45 -1.04 -12.54 1.25
CA GLY A 45 -2.26 -11.86 0.81
C GLY A 45 -2.09 -10.35 0.66
N TYR A 46 -0.90 -9.90 0.23
CA TYR A 46 -0.63 -8.47 0.09
C TYR A 46 -1.36 -7.85 -1.11
N GLN A 47 -1.61 -8.59 -2.19
CA GLN A 47 -2.26 -8.03 -3.38
C GLN A 47 -3.77 -7.87 -3.12
N GLU A 48 -4.36 -8.88 -2.50
CA GLU A 48 -5.73 -8.89 -2.00
C GLU A 48 -5.94 -7.71 -1.05
N ALA A 49 -5.02 -7.50 -0.10
CA ALA A 49 -5.07 -6.35 0.81
C ALA A 49 -4.87 -4.99 0.10
N LEU A 50 -4.07 -4.92 -0.97
CA LEU A 50 -3.83 -3.69 -1.71
C LEU A 50 -5.02 -3.28 -2.59
N THR A 51 -5.85 -4.24 -2.97
CA THR A 51 -7.06 -4.05 -3.80
C THR A 51 -8.35 -3.97 -2.98
N ASP A 52 -8.33 -4.36 -1.69
CA ASP A 52 -9.50 -4.23 -0.82
C ASP A 52 -9.99 -2.76 -0.70
N PRO A 53 -11.22 -2.43 -1.11
CA PRO A 53 -11.79 -1.08 -1.02
C PRO A 53 -11.80 -0.47 0.38
N SER A 54 -11.71 -1.29 1.43
CA SER A 54 -11.66 -0.81 2.82
C SER A 54 -10.42 0.05 3.13
N TYR A 55 -9.33 -0.10 2.36
CA TYR A 55 -8.11 0.70 2.50
C TYR A 55 -8.12 2.01 1.70
N ALA A 56 -9.24 2.41 1.12
CA ALA A 56 -9.35 3.67 0.40
C ALA A 56 -8.90 4.86 1.26
N GLY A 57 -7.95 5.65 0.76
CA GLY A 57 -7.40 6.79 1.50
C GLY A 57 -6.41 6.42 2.62
N GLN A 58 -6.04 5.15 2.74
CA GLN A 58 -5.11 4.66 3.75
C GLN A 58 -3.73 4.34 3.16
N ILE A 59 -2.68 4.59 3.96
CA ILE A 59 -1.32 4.15 3.68
C ILE A 59 -1.10 2.86 4.47
N LEU A 60 -0.98 1.74 3.77
CA LEU A 60 -0.91 0.42 4.37
C LEU A 60 0.53 0.02 4.70
N CYS A 61 0.80 -0.28 5.97
CA CYS A 61 2.06 -0.87 6.41
C CYS A 61 1.94 -2.38 6.66
N MET A 62 2.75 -3.18 5.98
CA MET A 62 2.84 -4.61 6.29
C MET A 62 3.79 -4.85 7.46
N THR A 63 3.39 -5.73 8.38
CA THR A 63 4.30 -6.17 9.44
C THR A 63 5.26 -7.28 8.98
N ALA A 64 4.87 -8.06 7.97
CA ALA A 64 5.74 -9.05 7.36
C ALA A 64 6.95 -8.39 6.71
N THR A 65 8.13 -8.99 6.91
CA THR A 65 9.40 -8.34 6.60
C THR A 65 9.64 -8.24 5.09
N GLN A 66 9.38 -9.33 4.36
CA GLN A 66 9.58 -9.41 2.93
C GLN A 66 8.22 -9.48 2.22
N ILE A 67 8.00 -8.58 1.28
CA ILE A 67 6.75 -8.44 0.53
C ILE A 67 7.05 -8.40 -0.97
N GLY A 68 6.16 -8.93 -1.82
CA GLY A 68 6.37 -9.03 -3.27
C GLY A 68 7.01 -10.34 -3.73
N ASN A 69 7.25 -11.27 -2.81
CA ASN A 69 7.92 -12.55 -3.09
C ASN A 69 7.16 -13.45 -4.08
N TYR A 70 5.84 -13.31 -4.20
CA TYR A 70 5.04 -14.05 -5.17
C TYR A 70 4.56 -13.18 -6.35
N GLY A 71 5.05 -11.95 -6.51
CA GLY A 71 4.60 -11.04 -7.56
C GLY A 71 3.12 -10.66 -7.44
N VAL A 72 2.47 -10.40 -8.56
CA VAL A 72 1.02 -10.16 -8.64
C VAL A 72 0.39 -10.97 -9.77
N CYS A 73 -0.89 -11.31 -9.63
CA CYS A 73 -1.69 -11.92 -10.69
C CYS A 73 -3.16 -11.44 -10.64
N PRO A 74 -3.87 -11.38 -11.77
CA PRO A 74 -5.25 -10.86 -11.81
C PRO A 74 -6.23 -11.59 -10.89
N GLU A 75 -6.03 -12.89 -10.65
CA GLU A 75 -6.94 -13.69 -9.82
C GLU A 75 -6.86 -13.37 -8.32
N ASP A 76 -5.82 -12.64 -7.88
CA ASP A 76 -5.66 -12.19 -6.48
C ASP A 76 -6.14 -10.72 -6.30
N GLU A 77 -6.85 -10.14 -7.28
CA GLU A 77 -7.42 -8.80 -7.18
C GLU A 77 -8.86 -8.82 -6.63
N GLU A 78 -9.08 -8.20 -5.47
CA GLU A 78 -10.41 -8.05 -4.83
C GLU A 78 -11.20 -6.83 -5.33
N ALA A 79 -10.54 -5.98 -6.14
CA ALA A 79 -11.15 -4.87 -6.86
C ALA A 79 -10.32 -4.57 -8.12
N ALA A 80 -10.91 -3.81 -9.05
CA ALA A 80 -10.33 -3.55 -10.37
C ALA A 80 -8.97 -2.81 -10.39
N ALA A 81 -8.53 -2.28 -9.25
CA ALA A 81 -7.27 -1.56 -9.10
C ALA A 81 -6.86 -1.50 -7.61
N PRO A 82 -5.58 -1.20 -7.30
CA PRO A 82 -5.18 -0.84 -5.95
C PRO A 82 -5.99 0.35 -5.42
N THR A 83 -6.49 0.23 -4.19
CA THR A 83 -7.35 1.24 -3.54
C THR A 83 -6.59 2.05 -2.49
N VAL A 84 -5.45 1.53 -2.04
CA VAL A 84 -4.56 2.18 -1.07
C VAL A 84 -3.99 3.50 -1.59
N ALA A 85 -3.81 4.47 -0.69
CA ALA A 85 -3.13 5.73 -0.99
C ALA A 85 -1.59 5.59 -1.05
N GLY A 86 -1.05 4.56 -0.41
CA GLY A 86 0.38 4.27 -0.39
C GLY A 86 0.70 2.96 0.32
N PHE A 87 1.91 2.46 0.15
CA PHE A 87 2.32 1.17 0.69
C PHE A 87 3.68 1.22 1.37
N VAL A 88 3.82 0.59 2.54
CA VAL A 88 5.01 0.66 3.40
C VAL A 88 5.45 -0.74 3.79
N VAL A 89 6.70 -1.08 3.47
CA VAL A 89 7.27 -2.40 3.76
C VAL A 89 8.67 -2.27 4.35
N ARG A 90 9.14 -3.34 5.00
CA ARG A 90 10.51 -3.42 5.48
C ARG A 90 11.46 -3.73 4.33
N GLU A 91 11.16 -4.74 3.53
CA GLU A 91 11.94 -5.18 2.38
C GLU A 91 11.00 -5.59 1.23
N SER A 92 11.22 -5.03 0.05
CA SER A 92 10.59 -5.51 -1.18
C SER A 92 11.42 -6.64 -1.77
N ALA A 93 10.77 -7.73 -2.15
CA ALA A 93 11.43 -8.86 -2.78
C ALA A 93 12.00 -8.42 -4.13
N ARG A 94 13.29 -8.71 -4.35
CA ARG A 94 13.99 -8.34 -5.61
C ARG A 94 13.56 -9.16 -6.81
N LEU A 95 13.04 -10.36 -6.55
CA LEU A 95 12.57 -11.31 -7.55
C LEU A 95 11.27 -11.92 -7.03
N ARG A 96 10.26 -11.97 -7.89
CA ARG A 96 9.08 -12.81 -7.68
C ARG A 96 9.41 -14.27 -8.01
N SER A 97 8.84 -15.20 -7.24
CA SER A 97 8.98 -16.64 -7.46
C SER A 97 7.69 -17.37 -7.14
N ASN A 98 6.71 -17.26 -8.04
CA ASN A 98 5.48 -18.02 -8.00
C ASN A 98 5.02 -18.31 -9.43
N GLN A 99 4.52 -19.52 -9.68
CA GLN A 99 4.05 -19.96 -10.99
C GLN A 99 2.85 -19.13 -11.52
N ARG A 100 2.07 -18.53 -10.63
CA ARG A 100 0.93 -17.66 -10.96
C ARG A 100 1.36 -16.23 -11.28
N ALA A 101 2.61 -15.86 -11.00
CA ALA A 101 3.00 -14.45 -10.99
C ALA A 101 3.18 -13.90 -12.41
N GLU A 102 2.36 -12.91 -12.77
CA GLU A 102 2.39 -12.30 -14.10
C GLU A 102 3.27 -11.04 -14.13
N ALA A 103 3.31 -10.27 -13.03
CA ALA A 103 4.10 -9.04 -12.94
C ALA A 103 4.80 -8.88 -11.57
N ASP A 104 5.76 -7.94 -11.53
CA ASP A 104 6.40 -7.52 -10.30
C ASP A 104 5.53 -6.50 -9.55
N LEU A 105 5.50 -6.60 -8.22
CA LEU A 105 4.66 -5.76 -7.36
C LEU A 105 4.95 -4.25 -7.55
N GLY A 106 6.23 -3.89 -7.68
CA GLY A 106 6.65 -2.49 -7.86
C GLY A 106 6.10 -1.88 -9.14
N ASP A 107 6.19 -2.61 -10.25
CA ASP A 107 5.71 -2.16 -11.57
C ASP A 107 4.18 -2.03 -11.60
N TRP A 108 3.47 -2.99 -11.01
CA TRP A 108 2.01 -2.94 -10.88
C TRP A 108 1.53 -1.75 -10.03
N LEU A 109 2.18 -1.47 -8.90
CA LEU A 109 1.90 -0.28 -8.09
C LEU A 109 2.26 1.03 -8.82
N ALA A 110 3.36 1.04 -9.59
CA ALA A 110 3.77 2.20 -10.37
C ALA A 110 2.76 2.51 -11.49
N ALA A 111 2.24 1.48 -12.16
CA ALA A 111 1.18 1.62 -13.18
C ALA A 111 -0.11 2.20 -12.59
N ALA A 112 -0.44 1.87 -11.34
CA ALA A 112 -1.56 2.46 -10.60
C ALA A 112 -1.25 3.84 -9.96
N GLY A 113 0.00 4.32 -10.06
CA GLY A 113 0.41 5.58 -9.44
C GLY A 113 0.42 5.56 -7.91
N VAL A 114 0.57 4.39 -7.30
CA VAL A 114 0.63 4.18 -5.85
C VAL A 114 2.08 4.19 -5.37
N PRO A 115 2.49 5.17 -4.54
CA PRO A 115 3.84 5.20 -3.98
C PRO A 115 4.04 4.09 -2.94
N ALA A 116 5.11 3.33 -3.11
CA ALA A 116 5.47 2.21 -2.25
C ALA A 116 6.91 2.36 -1.76
N ILE A 117 7.09 2.32 -0.44
CA ILE A 117 8.37 2.60 0.23
C ILE A 117 8.89 1.36 0.96
N GLU A 118 10.15 1.03 0.74
CA GLU A 118 10.88 -0.02 1.45
C GLU A 118 12.04 0.53 2.31
N GLY A 119 12.62 -0.32 3.17
CA GLY A 119 13.71 0.04 4.07
C GLY A 119 13.25 0.70 5.37
N ILE A 120 11.95 0.82 5.58
CA ILE A 120 11.35 1.40 6.78
C ILE A 120 11.45 0.41 7.94
N ASP A 121 11.73 0.87 9.16
CA ASP A 121 11.52 0.07 10.36
C ASP A 121 10.01 -0.04 10.63
N THR A 122 9.36 -0.98 9.96
CA THR A 122 7.92 -1.23 10.08
C THR A 122 7.54 -1.63 11.50
N ARG A 123 8.44 -2.24 12.27
CA ARG A 123 8.19 -2.58 13.67
C ARG A 123 8.12 -1.34 14.56
N ALA A 124 9.01 -0.37 14.37
CA ALA A 124 8.94 0.92 15.05
C ALA A 124 7.68 1.70 14.67
N LEU A 125 7.31 1.69 13.38
CA LEU A 125 6.06 2.30 12.89
C LEU A 125 4.83 1.65 13.55
N VAL A 126 4.71 0.33 13.51
CA VAL A 126 3.58 -0.41 14.10
C VAL A 126 3.46 -0.16 15.60
N ARG A 127 4.59 -0.15 16.34
CA ARG A 127 4.55 0.17 17.77
C ARG A 127 3.97 1.56 18.03
N ARG A 128 4.37 2.54 17.23
CA ARG A 128 3.86 3.91 17.33
C ARG A 128 2.36 3.97 17.02
N LEU A 129 1.90 3.30 15.96
CA LEU A 129 0.46 3.21 15.63
C LEU A 129 -0.35 2.51 16.72
N ARG A 130 0.22 1.49 17.38
CA ARG A 130 -0.44 0.82 18.51
C ARG A 130 -0.57 1.72 19.75
N GLU A 131 0.40 2.60 19.98
CA GLU A 131 0.41 3.52 21.12
C GLU A 131 -0.44 4.78 20.90
N ARG A 132 -0.54 5.25 19.65
CA ARG A 132 -1.20 6.51 19.28
C ARG A 132 -2.55 6.33 18.59
N GLY A 133 -2.88 5.13 18.13
CA GLY A 133 -3.92 4.91 17.13
C GLY A 133 -3.39 5.15 15.71
N SER A 134 -4.29 5.13 14.74
CA SER A 134 -3.99 5.52 13.37
C SER A 134 -3.51 6.97 13.33
N LEU A 135 -2.57 7.26 12.43
CA LEU A 135 -1.96 8.58 12.30
C LEU A 135 -2.07 9.05 10.86
N ARG A 136 -2.38 10.33 10.67
CA ARG A 136 -2.30 10.97 9.35
C ARG A 136 -0.85 11.00 8.89
N GLY A 137 -0.61 10.66 7.63
CA GLY A 137 0.72 10.57 7.06
C GLY A 137 0.81 10.94 5.59
N VAL A 138 2.05 11.16 5.16
CA VAL A 138 2.42 11.53 3.80
C VAL A 138 3.56 10.63 3.34
N VAL A 139 3.39 9.97 2.20
CA VAL A 139 4.46 9.27 1.49
C VAL A 139 4.93 10.16 0.35
N SER A 140 6.24 10.45 0.29
CA SER A 140 6.81 11.32 -0.73
C SER A 140 8.14 10.82 -1.27
N THR A 141 8.28 10.84 -2.60
CA THR A 141 9.52 10.65 -3.36
C THR A 141 10.05 11.97 -3.92
N ASP A 142 9.45 13.10 -3.54
CA ASP A 142 9.87 14.42 -3.95
C ASP A 142 10.96 14.93 -3.01
N ALA A 143 12.20 14.97 -3.50
CA ALA A 143 13.35 15.45 -2.72
C ALA A 143 13.38 16.98 -2.53
N THR A 144 12.55 17.73 -3.27
CA THR A 144 12.49 19.20 -3.17
C THR A 144 11.69 19.67 -1.96
N LEU A 145 10.78 18.83 -1.45
CA LEU A 145 10.00 19.13 -0.25
C LEU A 145 10.84 18.91 1.01
N ASP A 146 10.80 19.85 1.94
CA ASP A 146 11.42 19.66 3.24
C ASP A 146 10.51 18.87 4.20
N ASP A 147 11.13 18.36 5.27
CA ASP A 147 10.44 17.58 6.29
C ASP A 147 9.34 18.38 7.00
N ALA A 148 9.50 19.71 7.12
CA ALA A 148 8.53 20.60 7.73
C ALA A 148 7.26 20.72 6.88
N THR A 149 7.40 20.84 5.55
CA THR A 149 6.28 20.90 4.60
C THR A 149 5.48 19.60 4.61
N LEU A 150 6.16 18.45 4.54
CA LEU A 150 5.50 17.14 4.59
C LEU A 150 4.73 16.93 5.90
N ARG A 151 5.29 17.37 7.03
CA ARG A 151 4.61 17.32 8.33
C ARG A 151 3.40 18.26 8.38
N ALA A 152 3.50 19.46 7.82
CA ALA A 152 2.38 20.39 7.74
C ALA A 152 1.24 19.79 6.90
N GLN A 153 1.57 19.16 5.77
CA GLN A 153 0.61 18.42 4.94
C GLN A 153 -0.08 17.31 5.74
N ALA A 154 0.68 16.44 6.43
CA ALA A 154 0.11 15.37 7.26
C ALA A 154 -0.91 15.89 8.29
N ARG A 155 -0.61 17.02 8.93
CA ARG A 155 -1.47 17.65 9.94
C ARG A 155 -2.72 18.31 9.37
N SER A 156 -2.64 18.79 8.13
CA SER A 156 -3.77 19.42 7.45
C SER A 156 -4.79 18.43 6.91
N LEU A 157 -4.47 17.13 6.86
CA LEU A 157 -5.40 16.12 6.37
C LEU A 157 -6.64 16.06 7.26
N PRO A 158 -7.84 15.98 6.70
CA PRO A 158 -9.03 15.70 7.49
C PRO A 158 -8.89 14.34 8.20
N ALA A 159 -9.47 14.22 9.39
CA ALA A 159 -9.58 12.92 10.04
C ALA A 159 -10.43 11.98 9.17
N MET A 160 -10.08 10.70 9.07
CA MET A 160 -10.87 9.72 8.30
C MET A 160 -12.27 9.54 8.90
N THR A 161 -12.40 9.69 10.21
CA THR A 161 -13.68 9.70 10.92
C THR A 161 -14.58 10.81 10.38
N GLY A 162 -15.76 10.44 9.88
CA GLY A 162 -16.76 11.36 9.34
C GLY A 162 -16.65 11.60 7.83
N GLN A 163 -15.67 11.02 7.14
CA GLN A 163 -15.59 11.07 5.67
C GLN A 163 -16.46 9.98 5.02
N ASN A 164 -17.11 10.32 3.91
CA ASN A 164 -17.83 9.35 3.08
C ASN A 164 -16.90 8.70 2.03
N LEU A 165 -16.05 7.78 2.48
CA LEU A 165 -15.14 7.06 1.57
C LEU A 165 -15.85 5.96 0.77
N ALA A 166 -17.01 5.48 1.24
CA ALA A 166 -17.79 4.49 0.50
C ALA A 166 -18.17 5.01 -0.91
N GLU A 167 -18.50 6.30 -1.03
CA GLU A 167 -18.86 6.92 -2.31
C GLU A 167 -17.70 6.95 -3.33
N SER A 168 -16.46 7.06 -2.86
CA SER A 168 -15.29 7.12 -3.76
C SER A 168 -14.98 5.75 -4.37
N VAL A 169 -15.30 4.65 -3.68
CA VAL A 169 -15.05 3.27 -4.13
C VAL A 169 -16.29 2.52 -4.59
N SER A 170 -17.49 3.09 -4.40
CA SER A 170 -18.73 2.44 -4.84
C SER A 170 -18.82 2.35 -6.37
N PRO A 171 -19.32 1.24 -6.92
CA PRO A 171 -19.65 1.13 -8.34
C PRO A 171 -20.58 2.28 -8.78
N LYS A 172 -20.32 2.85 -9.95
CA LYS A 172 -21.15 3.94 -10.50
C LYS A 172 -22.43 3.44 -11.15
N ASP A 173 -22.40 2.20 -11.63
CA ASP A 173 -23.53 1.53 -12.25
C ASP A 173 -23.92 0.28 -11.45
N ARG A 174 -25.20 -0.10 -11.54
CA ARG A 174 -25.68 -1.37 -11.01
C ARG A 174 -25.14 -2.53 -11.85
N GLY A 175 -24.71 -3.59 -11.19
CA GLY A 175 -24.27 -4.83 -11.82
C GLY A 175 -24.98 -6.04 -11.24
N VAL A 176 -24.83 -7.17 -11.92
CA VAL A 176 -25.17 -8.51 -11.40
C VAL A 176 -23.86 -9.24 -11.17
N TRP A 177 -23.75 -9.92 -10.04
CA TRP A 177 -22.64 -10.82 -9.76
C TRP A 177 -23.15 -12.26 -9.91
N ASP A 178 -22.72 -12.95 -10.96
CA ASP A 178 -23.08 -14.33 -11.29
C ASP A 178 -21.89 -15.29 -11.30
N GLU A 179 -20.71 -14.81 -10.90
CA GLU A 179 -19.51 -15.63 -10.76
C GLU A 179 -19.70 -16.70 -9.67
N THR A 180 -19.17 -17.90 -9.94
CA THR A 180 -19.21 -19.05 -9.04
C THR A 180 -17.80 -19.40 -8.56
N LEU A 181 -17.69 -20.28 -7.57
CA LEU A 181 -16.38 -20.81 -7.14
C LEU A 181 -15.62 -21.58 -8.24
N GLY A 182 -16.21 -21.81 -9.42
CA GLY A 182 -15.54 -22.45 -10.55
C GLY A 182 -14.95 -23.81 -10.18
N ASP A 183 -13.67 -23.99 -10.49
CA ASP A 183 -12.90 -25.20 -10.17
C ASP A 183 -12.57 -25.35 -8.67
N TRP A 184 -12.76 -24.29 -7.87
CA TRP A 184 -12.55 -24.27 -6.42
C TRP A 184 -13.78 -24.67 -5.62
N ARG A 185 -14.89 -25.00 -6.28
CA ARG A 185 -16.11 -25.46 -5.60
C ARG A 185 -15.80 -26.70 -4.74
N PRO A 186 -16.30 -26.77 -3.48
CA PRO A 186 -16.12 -27.95 -2.65
C PRO A 186 -16.61 -29.19 -3.41
N LEU A 187 -15.81 -30.26 -3.38
CA LEU A 187 -16.28 -31.56 -3.83
C LEU A 187 -17.40 -32.00 -2.88
N VAL A 188 -18.65 -31.84 -3.31
CA VAL A 188 -19.79 -32.40 -2.59
C VAL A 188 -19.70 -33.91 -2.74
N MET A 189 -19.24 -34.60 -1.69
CA MET A 189 -19.34 -36.07 -1.63
C MET A 189 -20.81 -36.42 -1.45
N ALA A 190 -21.40 -37.06 -2.47
CA ALA A 190 -22.73 -37.66 -2.41
C ALA A 190 -22.71 -38.98 -1.62
#